data_AF-B4X3H4-F1
#
_entry.id   AF-B4X3H4-F1
#
_cell.length_a   1.000
_cell.length_b   1.000
_cell.length_c   1.000
_cell.angle_alpha   90.00
_cell.angle_beta   90.00
_cell.angle_gamma   90.00
#
_symmetry.space_group_name_H-M   'P 1'
#
loop_
_entity.id
_entity.type
_entity.pdbx_description
1 polymer ?
#
loop_
_entity_poly.entity_id
_entity_poly.type
_entity_poly.pdbx_seq_one_letter_code
_entity_poly.pdbx_strand_id
1 'polypeptide(L)'
;MQERQRRAFDAAMEAARCAYARQDWSRAFAQLERAHILGQRRVGAHTLTHWWMLKVGWQRRDGREMRGQGLRLLAALLMSRLWVPTGNTGGANVNPLQPMPIPDALRDVMEER
;
A
#
# COMPACT_ATOMS: atom_id res chain seq x y z
N MET A 1 14.72 1.19 -4.53
CA MET A 1 14.29 1.63 -3.19
C MET A 1 15.55 1.71 -2.35
N GLN A 2 15.79 2.88 -1.78
CA GLN A 2 16.96 3.14 -0.94
C GLN A 2 16.85 2.42 0.40
N GLU A 3 17.95 2.32 1.16
CA GLU A 3 17.94 1.57 2.42
C GLU A 3 16.98 2.16 3.47
N ARG A 4 16.98 3.49 3.66
CA ARG A 4 16.05 4.18 4.58
C ARG A 4 14.59 3.96 4.19
N GLN A 5 14.28 4.11 2.90
CA GLN A 5 12.95 3.83 2.33
C GLN A 5 12.53 2.36 2.55
N ARG A 6 13.47 1.42 2.40
CA ARG A 6 13.22 0.00 2.65
C ARG A 6 12.92 -0.26 4.11
N ARG A 7 13.72 0.28 5.04
CA ARG A 7 13.49 0.14 6.48
C ARG A 7 12.13 0.71 6.89
N ALA A 8 11.73 1.85 6.34
CA ALA A 8 10.41 2.42 6.61
C ALA A 8 9.26 1.61 6.00
N PHE A 9 9.46 1.03 4.81
CA PHE A 9 8.50 0.10 4.22
C PHE A 9 8.33 -1.14 5.11
N ASP A 10 9.43 -1.74 5.53
CA ASP A 10 9.42 -2.93 6.39
C ASP A 10 8.75 -2.62 7.75
N ALA A 11 9.06 -1.46 8.35
CA ALA A 11 8.41 -1.01 9.59
C ALA A 11 6.89 -0.78 9.43
N ALA A 12 6.45 -0.17 8.33
CA ALA A 12 5.03 0.00 8.05
C ALA A 12 4.33 -1.34 7.84
N MET A 13 4.97 -2.28 7.14
CA MET A 13 4.45 -3.63 6.94
C MET A 13 4.33 -4.42 8.25
N GLU A 14 5.35 -4.35 9.13
CA GLU A 14 5.27 -4.99 10.45
C GLU A 14 4.18 -4.37 11.32
N ALA A 15 4.08 -3.03 11.36
CA ALA A 15 3.02 -2.34 12.09
C ALA A 15 1.62 -2.73 11.58
N ALA A 16 1.45 -2.89 10.26
CA ALA A 16 0.22 -3.37 9.66
C ALA A 16 -0.11 -4.80 10.11
N ARG A 17 0.86 -5.72 10.12
CA ARG A 17 0.68 -7.11 10.58
C ARG A 17 0.32 -7.18 12.06
N CYS A 18 0.99 -6.39 12.91
CA CYS A 18 0.68 -6.31 14.33
C CYS A 18 -0.73 -5.74 14.58
N ALA A 19 -1.17 -4.76 13.80
CA ALA A 19 -2.55 -4.25 13.88
C ALA A 19 -3.58 -5.28 13.38
N TYR A 20 -3.26 -5.98 12.28
CA TYR A 20 -4.09 -7.06 11.75
C TYR A 20 -4.28 -8.20 12.76
N ALA A 21 -3.20 -8.63 13.43
CA ALA A 21 -3.26 -9.66 14.46
C ALA A 21 -4.13 -9.27 15.66
N ARG A 22 -4.20 -7.97 15.97
CA ARG A 22 -5.07 -7.39 17.01
C ARG A 22 -6.49 -7.07 16.51
N GLN A 23 -6.82 -7.44 15.27
CA GLN A 23 -8.10 -7.12 14.62
C GLN A 23 -8.41 -5.62 14.53
N ASP A 24 -7.37 -4.77 14.63
CA ASP A 24 -7.46 -3.33 14.47
C ASP A 24 -7.33 -2.97 12.99
N TRP A 25 -8.43 -3.17 12.26
CA TRP A 25 -8.46 -3.07 10.80
C TRP A 25 -8.19 -1.67 10.28
N SER A 26 -8.70 -0.64 10.96
CA SER A 26 -8.48 0.75 10.58
C SER A 26 -7.00 1.11 10.68
N ARG A 27 -6.33 0.72 11.77
CA ARG A 27 -4.89 0.96 11.93
C ARG A 27 -4.07 0.11 10.97
N ALA A 28 -4.46 -1.15 10.75
CA ALA A 28 -3.80 -2.01 9.77
C ALA A 28 -3.85 -1.38 8.37
N PHE A 29 -5.02 -0.89 7.95
CA PHE A 29 -5.19 -0.25 6.65
C PHE A 29 -4.37 1.03 6.51
N ALA A 30 -4.37 1.90 7.52
CA ALA A 30 -3.57 3.14 7.52
C ALA A 30 -2.05 2.85 7.40
N GLN A 31 -1.55 1.78 8.01
CA GLN A 31 -0.15 1.37 7.84
C GLN A 31 0.12 0.79 6.45
N LEU A 32 -0.85 0.07 5.86
CA LEU A 32 -0.76 -0.41 4.48
C LEU A 32 -0.75 0.74 3.47
N GLU A 33 -1.50 1.82 3.67
CA GLU A 33 -1.44 3.00 2.80
C GLU A 33 -0.03 3.63 2.80
N ARG A 34 0.63 3.69 3.96
CA ARG A 34 2.03 4.14 4.07
C ARG A 34 2.98 3.20 3.35
N ALA A 35 2.85 1.89 3.58
CA ALA A 35 3.64 0.87 2.90
C ALA A 35 3.43 0.93 1.37
N HIS A 36 2.22 1.21 0.92
CA HIS A 36 1.88 1.32 -0.49
C HIS A 36 2.63 2.48 -1.15
N ILE A 37 2.59 3.67 -0.55
CA ILE A 37 3.30 4.86 -1.04
C ILE A 37 4.83 4.61 -1.10
N LEU A 38 5.38 4.00 -0.05
CA LEU A 38 6.82 3.66 0.03
C LEU A 38 7.21 2.58 -0.99
N GLY A 39 6.33 1.60 -1.24
CA GLY A 39 6.56 0.46 -2.11
C GLY A 39 6.16 0.66 -3.57
N GLN A 40 5.48 1.75 -3.93
CA GLN A 40 4.77 1.93 -5.21
C GLN A 40 5.62 1.68 -6.46
N ARG A 41 6.93 2.00 -6.43
CA ARG A 41 7.83 1.85 -7.59
C ARG A 41 8.44 0.44 -7.71
N ARG A 42 8.15 -0.46 -6.77
CA ARG A 42 8.66 -1.84 -6.76
C ARG A 42 7.50 -2.82 -6.81
N VAL A 43 7.37 -3.52 -7.93
CA VAL A 43 6.29 -4.49 -8.19
C VAL A 43 6.08 -5.44 -7.01
N GLY A 44 7.14 -6.11 -6.51
CA GLY A 44 7.01 -7.03 -5.39
C GLY A 44 6.46 -6.40 -4.10
N ALA A 45 6.96 -5.22 -3.72
CA ALA A 45 6.51 -4.50 -2.52
C ALA A 45 5.07 -3.98 -2.67
N HIS A 46 4.75 -3.49 -3.86
CA HIS A 46 3.43 -3.00 -4.22
C HIS A 46 2.38 -4.10 -4.23
N THR A 47 2.64 -5.23 -4.92
CA THR A 47 1.77 -6.40 -4.96
C THR A 47 1.58 -6.99 -3.57
N LEU A 48 2.65 -7.10 -2.76
CA LEU A 48 2.55 -7.54 -1.37
C LEU A 48 1.61 -6.65 -0.55
N THR A 49 1.70 -5.33 -0.72
CA THR A 49 0.86 -4.39 0.02
C THR A 49 -0.61 -4.53 -0.39
N HIS A 50 -0.90 -4.65 -1.68
CA HIS A 50 -2.27 -4.90 -2.18
C HIS A 50 -2.86 -6.21 -1.68
N TRP A 51 -2.04 -7.26 -1.59
CA TRP A 51 -2.47 -8.53 -1.00
C TRP A 51 -2.90 -8.37 0.46
N TRP A 52 -2.17 -7.60 1.26
CA TRP A 52 -2.55 -7.31 2.63
C TRP A 52 -3.76 -6.39 2.74
N MET A 53 -3.92 -5.40 1.86
CA MET A 53 -5.12 -4.58 1.78
C MET A 53 -6.35 -5.44 1.47
N LEU A 54 -6.23 -6.40 0.54
CA LEU A 54 -7.28 -7.38 0.25
C LEU A 54 -7.63 -8.22 1.48
N LYS A 55 -6.64 -8.70 2.23
CA LYS A 55 -6.87 -9.43 3.49
C LYS A 55 -7.65 -8.58 4.50
N VAL A 56 -7.30 -7.31 4.66
CA VAL A 56 -8.06 -6.41 5.54
C VAL A 56 -9.49 -6.20 5.03
N GLY A 57 -9.68 -5.99 3.73
CA GLY A 57 -11.00 -5.89 3.10
C GLY A 57 -11.86 -7.13 3.34
N TRP A 58 -11.26 -8.32 3.23
CA TRP A 58 -11.93 -9.59 3.55
C TRP A 58 -12.39 -9.65 5.01
N GLN A 59 -11.51 -9.31 5.96
CA GLN A 59 -11.85 -9.33 7.39
C GLN A 59 -12.94 -8.30 7.74
N ARG A 60 -12.93 -7.14 7.09
CA ARG A 60 -13.97 -6.11 7.24
C ARG A 60 -15.27 -6.44 6.52
N ARG A 61 -15.32 -7.52 5.72
CA ARG A 61 -16.41 -7.83 4.77
C ARG A 61 -16.71 -6.65 3.83
N ASP A 62 -15.69 -5.90 3.46
CA ASP A 62 -15.79 -4.75 2.57
C ASP A 62 -15.70 -5.23 1.11
N GLY A 63 -16.87 -5.52 0.52
CA GLY A 63 -16.96 -6.00 -0.86
C GLY A 63 -16.46 -5.01 -1.92
N ARG A 64 -16.39 -3.71 -1.61
CA ARG A 64 -15.79 -2.71 -2.50
C ARG A 64 -14.28 -2.85 -2.48
N GLU A 65 -13.69 -2.94 -1.29
CA GLU A 65 -12.25 -3.13 -1.11
C GLU A 65 -11.79 -4.46 -1.71
N MET A 66 -12.52 -5.54 -1.48
CA MET A 66 -12.19 -6.86 -2.04
C MET A 66 -12.13 -6.84 -3.57
N ARG A 67 -13.13 -6.26 -4.24
CA ARG A 67 -13.16 -6.16 -5.70
C ARG A 67 -12.05 -5.25 -6.23
N GLY A 68 -11.86 -4.09 -5.60
CA GLY A 68 -10.82 -3.13 -6.02
C GLY A 68 -9.41 -3.70 -5.90
N GLN A 69 -9.11 -4.36 -4.78
CA GLN A 69 -7.79 -4.97 -4.56
C GLN A 69 -7.58 -6.21 -5.45
N GLY A 70 -8.62 -7.02 -5.69
CA GLY A 70 -8.54 -8.14 -6.63
C GLY A 70 -8.16 -7.71 -8.04
N LEU A 71 -8.84 -6.68 -8.58
CA LEU A 71 -8.50 -6.13 -9.90
C LEU A 71 -7.07 -5.57 -9.94
N ARG A 72 -6.65 -4.87 -8.88
CA ARG A 72 -5.30 -4.29 -8.80
C ARG A 72 -4.20 -5.34 -8.67
N LEU A 73 -4.44 -6.47 -8.01
CA LEU A 73 -3.50 -7.59 -7.98
C LEU A 73 -3.32 -8.22 -9.36
N LEU A 74 -4.43 -8.46 -10.08
CA LEU A 74 -4.36 -8.96 -11.46
C LEU A 74 -3.62 -7.97 -12.37
N ALA A 75 -3.92 -6.68 -12.25
CA ALA A 75 -3.24 -5.62 -12.99
C ALA A 75 -1.74 -5.55 -12.65
N ALA A 76 -1.35 -5.62 -11.38
CA ALA A 76 0.05 -5.59 -10.94
C ALA A 76 0.86 -6.80 -11.44
N LEU A 77 0.23 -7.96 -11.60
CA LEU A 77 0.85 -9.16 -12.15
C LEU A 77 0.99 -9.12 -13.68
N LEU A 78 -0.03 -8.62 -14.38
CA LEU A 78 -0.09 -8.62 -15.85
C LEU A 78 0.61 -7.41 -16.50
N MET A 79 0.53 -6.24 -15.87
CA MET A 79 1.06 -4.98 -16.39
C MET A 79 2.25 -4.56 -15.52
N SER A 80 3.36 -5.30 -15.61
CA SER A 80 4.59 -5.20 -14.79
C SER A 80 5.33 -3.85 -14.78
N ARG A 81 4.66 -2.78 -15.22
CA ARG A 81 5.09 -1.39 -15.15
C ARG A 81 3.89 -0.46 -14.93
N LEU A 82 3.05 -0.76 -13.94
CA LEU A 82 1.96 0.12 -13.54
C LEU A 82 2.52 1.54 -13.31
N TRP A 83 2.11 2.47 -14.16
CA TRP A 83 2.28 3.91 -13.96
C TRP A 83 1.39 4.32 -12.79
N VAL A 84 1.81 3.98 -11.57
CA VAL A 84 1.10 4.40 -10.36
C VAL A 84 1.48 5.86 -10.09
N PRO A 85 0.49 6.75 -9.97
CA PRO A 85 0.72 8.13 -9.58
C PRO A 85 1.40 8.17 -8.21
N THR A 86 2.41 9.03 -8.10
CA THR A 86 3.15 9.16 -6.84
C THR A 86 2.21 9.60 -5.72
N GLY A 87 2.24 8.90 -4.60
CA GLY A 87 1.52 9.26 -3.36
C GLY A 87 0.10 8.71 -3.24
N ASN A 88 -0.40 7.97 -4.23
CA ASN A 88 -1.69 7.28 -4.13
C ASN A 88 -1.73 6.35 -2.91
N THR A 89 -2.81 6.34 -2.13
CA THR A 89 -2.90 5.51 -0.92
C THR A 89 -3.24 4.05 -1.20
N GLY A 90 -3.74 3.74 -2.39
CA GLY A 90 -4.01 2.37 -2.84
C GLY A 90 -5.36 1.79 -2.41
N GLY A 91 -6.20 2.52 -1.66
CA GLY A 91 -7.54 2.07 -1.27
C GLY A 91 -8.53 1.98 -2.43
N ALA A 92 -9.54 1.11 -2.37
CA ALA A 92 -10.55 0.99 -3.44
C ALA A 92 -11.51 2.19 -3.50
N ASN A 93 -11.40 3.11 -2.53
CA ASN A 93 -12.12 4.37 -2.48
C ASN A 93 -11.48 5.50 -3.30
N VAL A 94 -10.23 5.36 -3.72
CA VAL A 94 -9.51 6.37 -4.52
C VAL A 94 -9.31 5.91 -5.97
N ASN A 95 -9.24 6.86 -6.89
CA ASN A 95 -9.00 6.55 -8.30
C ASN A 95 -7.55 6.02 -8.46
N PRO A 96 -7.33 4.86 -9.14
CA PRO A 96 -5.98 4.30 -9.33
C PRO A 96 -4.98 5.22 -10.04
N LEU A 97 -5.46 6.16 -10.85
CA LEU A 97 -4.65 7.11 -11.63
C LEU A 97 -4.60 8.50 -11.01
N GLN A 98 -5.13 8.68 -9.80
CA GLN A 98 -5.08 9.95 -9.08
C GLN A 98 -3.73 10.17 -8.40
N PRO A 99 -2.96 11.22 -8.78
CA PRO A 99 -1.83 11.70 -7.98
C PRO A 99 -2.32 12.25 -6.66
N MET A 100 -1.56 12.01 -5.58
CA MET A 100 -1.88 12.50 -4.25
C MET A 100 -0.61 13.04 -3.59
N PRO A 101 -0.71 14.05 -2.71
CA PRO A 101 0.46 14.55 -2.01
C PRO A 101 1.04 13.44 -1.13
N ILE A 102 2.35 13.21 -1.24
CA ILE A 102 3.05 12.33 -0.29
C ILE A 102 3.05 13.05 1.06
N PRO A 103 2.66 12.39 2.16
CA PRO A 103 2.82 12.95 3.50
C PRO A 103 4.28 13.34 3.76
N ASP A 104 4.55 14.49 4.36
CA ASP A 104 5.91 15.04 4.51
C ASP A 104 6.86 14.05 5.21
N ALA A 105 6.39 13.39 6.26
CA ALA A 105 7.12 12.35 6.97
C ALA A 105 7.54 11.14 6.10
N LEU A 106 6.89 10.91 4.96
CA LEU A 106 7.29 9.88 3.99
C LEU A 106 8.21 10.46 2.89
N ARG A 107 8.09 11.75 2.55
CA ARG A 107 9.00 12.41 1.59
C ARG A 107 10.42 12.42 2.11
N ASP A 108 10.62 12.81 3.36
CA ASP A 108 11.96 12.86 3.99
C ASP A 108 12.69 11.51 3.90
N VAL A 109 11.92 10.43 4.01
CA VAL A 109 12.44 9.06 3.97
C VAL A 109 12.70 8.58 2.53
N MET A 110 12.08 9.21 1.54
CA MET A 110 12.21 8.90 0.11
C MET A 110 13.25 9.76 -0.63
N GLU A 111 13.53 10.98 -0.15
CA GLU A 111 14.31 12.02 -0.85
C GLU A 111 15.79 12.12 -0.45
N GLU A 112 16.18 11.62 0.72
CA GLU A 112 17.59 11.66 1.14
C GLU A 112 18.47 10.80 0.20
N ARG A 113 19.58 11.38 -0.29
CA ARG A 113 20.62 10.73 -1.11
C ARG A 113 21.84 10.41 -0.27
#